data_AF-A0A946GEM6-F1
#
_entry.id   AF-A0A946GEM6-F1
#
_cell.length_a   1.000
_cell.length_b   1.000
_cell.length_c   1.000
_cell.angle_alpha   90.00
_cell.angle_beta   90.00
_cell.angle_gamma   90.00
#
_symmetry.space_group_name_H-M   'P 1'
#
loop_
_entity.id
_entity.type
_entity.pdbx_description
1 polymer ?
#
loop_
_entity_poly.entity_id
_entity_poly.type
_entity_poly.pdbx_seq_one_letter_code
_entity_poly.pdbx_strand_id
1 'polypeptide(L)'
;MSPSDTDFAALADAAMREGDRRLAAGETAEISDESVRQLLTTATRLYARKTDEEARSFSPLADGSILTATDVAVTVTALLQAADLNLFDLAMWAGRAQPAGEGNDGNG
;
A
#
# COMPACT_ATOMS: atom_id res chain seq x y z
N MET A 1 11.06 5.04 19.03
CA MET A 1 9.62 5.06 18.69
C MET A 1 8.88 5.87 19.73
N SER A 2 8.03 6.79 19.32
CA SER A 2 7.13 7.50 20.22
C SER A 2 6.04 6.54 20.73
N PRO A 3 5.44 6.76 21.92
CA PRO A 3 4.38 5.90 22.44
C PRO A 3 3.23 5.68 21.44
N SER A 4 2.85 6.72 20.71
CA SER A 4 1.81 6.68 19.68
C SER A 4 2.18 5.83 18.45
N ASP A 5 3.46 5.70 18.15
CA ASP A 5 3.96 4.87 17.04
C ASP A 5 3.92 3.39 17.43
N THR A 6 4.22 3.09 18.69
CA THR A 6 4.04 1.75 19.28
C THR A 6 2.58 1.33 19.30
N ASP A 7 1.67 2.25 19.65
CA ASP A 7 0.23 1.99 19.62
C ASP A 7 -0.27 1.68 18.20
N PHE A 8 0.18 2.44 17.20
CA PHE A 8 -0.18 2.21 15.81
C PHE A 8 0.38 0.88 15.28
N ALA A 9 1.64 0.55 15.61
CA ALA A 9 2.24 -0.73 15.26
C ALA A 9 1.44 -1.92 15.85
N ALA A 10 1.05 -1.85 17.12
CA ALA A 10 0.26 -2.89 17.76
C ALA A 10 -1.12 -3.07 17.10
N LEU A 11 -1.77 -1.98 16.68
CA LEU A 11 -3.03 -2.01 15.94
C LEU A 11 -2.86 -2.62 14.54
N ALA A 12 -1.81 -2.24 13.81
CA ALA A 12 -1.51 -2.80 12.49
C ALA A 12 -1.27 -4.32 12.58
N ASP A 13 -0.46 -4.75 13.56
CA ASP A 13 -0.19 -6.16 13.79
C ASP A 13 -1.45 -6.94 14.17
N ALA A 14 -2.34 -6.35 14.99
CA ALA A 14 -3.61 -6.97 15.37
C ALA A 14 -4.55 -7.12 14.16
N ALA A 15 -4.64 -6.10 13.31
CA ALA A 15 -5.46 -6.13 12.10
C ALA A 15 -4.95 -7.18 11.11
N MET A 16 -3.63 -7.24 10.87
CA MET A 16 -3.03 -8.26 10.01
C MET A 16 -3.31 -9.67 10.52
N ARG A 17 -3.02 -9.95 11.80
CA ARG A 17 -3.23 -11.29 12.37
C ARG A 17 -4.68 -11.76 12.26
N GLU A 18 -5.64 -10.89 12.56
CA GLU A 18 -7.06 -11.28 12.48
C GLU A 18 -7.53 -11.41 11.03
N GLY A 19 -7.03 -10.56 10.11
CA GLY A 19 -7.28 -10.67 8.68
C GLY A 19 -6.79 -12.00 8.10
N ASP A 20 -5.53 -12.35 8.36
CA ASP A 20 -4.93 -13.61 7.90
C ASP A 20 -5.66 -14.83 8.46
N ARG A 21 -6.03 -14.79 9.75
CA ARG A 21 -6.82 -15.86 10.39
C ARG A 21 -8.16 -16.06 9.68
N ARG A 22 -8.90 -14.98 9.42
CA ARG A 22 -10.22 -15.05 8.76
C ARG A 22 -10.11 -15.45 7.30
N LEU A 23 -9.09 -14.99 6.58
CA LEU A 23 -8.79 -15.42 5.22
C LEU A 23 -8.53 -16.94 5.17
N ALA A 24 -7.66 -17.45 6.04
CA ALA A 24 -7.35 -18.88 6.11
C ALA A 24 -8.57 -19.73 6.49
N ALA A 25 -9.47 -19.20 7.32
CA ALA A 25 -10.69 -19.88 7.75
C ALA A 25 -11.87 -19.73 6.76
N GLY A 26 -11.78 -18.87 5.75
CA GLY A 26 -12.90 -18.55 4.86
C GLY A 26 -14.02 -17.74 5.51
N GLU A 27 -13.73 -17.04 6.61
CA GLU A 27 -14.68 -16.28 7.45
C GLU A 27 -14.76 -14.79 7.06
N THR A 28 -14.39 -14.45 5.82
CA THR A 28 -14.33 -13.05 5.37
C THR A 28 -15.71 -12.39 5.27
N ALA A 29 -16.78 -13.16 5.09
CA ALA A 29 -18.15 -12.65 5.04
C ALA A 29 -18.62 -11.99 6.36
N GLU A 30 -17.94 -12.27 7.46
CA GLU A 30 -18.23 -11.66 8.76
C GLU A 30 -17.49 -10.33 8.98
N ILE A 31 -16.52 -10.00 8.13
CA ILE A 31 -15.81 -8.73 8.18
C ILE A 31 -16.69 -7.69 7.49
N SER A 32 -17.00 -6.59 8.19
CA SER A 32 -17.79 -5.53 7.58
C SER A 32 -17.02 -4.83 6.45
N ASP A 33 -17.71 -4.54 5.36
CA ASP A 33 -17.16 -3.77 4.23
C ASP A 33 -16.57 -2.42 4.68
N GLU A 34 -17.19 -1.80 5.69
CA GLU A 34 -16.73 -0.54 6.27
C GLU A 34 -15.34 -0.67 6.91
N SER A 35 -15.08 -1.75 7.65
CA SER A 35 -13.76 -2.01 8.23
C SER A 35 -12.69 -2.18 7.14
N VAL A 36 -13.00 -2.92 6.08
CA VAL A 36 -12.09 -3.10 4.94
C VAL A 36 -11.81 -1.75 4.27
N ARG A 37 -12.85 -0.95 4.04
CA ARG A 37 -12.74 0.40 3.46
C ARG A 37 -11.86 1.32 4.30
N GLN A 38 -12.02 1.32 5.62
CA GLN A 38 -11.22 2.14 6.53
C GLN A 38 -9.75 1.75 6.52
N LEU A 39 -9.45 0.44 6.57
CA LEU A 39 -8.09 -0.08 6.53
C LEU A 39 -7.40 0.28 5.21
N LEU A 40 -8.04 -0.02 4.07
CA LEU A 40 -7.50 0.27 2.75
C LEU A 40 -7.25 1.78 2.58
N THR A 41 -8.23 2.62 2.91
CA THR A 41 -8.11 4.08 2.81
C THR A 41 -6.93 4.61 3.63
N THR A 42 -6.81 4.15 4.88
CA THR A 42 -5.77 4.63 5.80
C THR A 42 -4.39 4.16 5.35
N ALA A 43 -4.25 2.87 5.02
CA ALA A 43 -2.99 2.28 4.58
C ALA A 43 -2.49 2.93 3.27
N THR A 44 -3.36 3.10 2.27
CA THR A 44 -3.01 3.74 1.00
C THR A 44 -2.53 5.18 1.20
N ARG A 45 -3.23 5.97 2.02
CA ARG A 45 -2.83 7.36 2.31
C ARG A 45 -1.50 7.44 3.06
N LEU A 46 -1.29 6.58 4.04
CA LEU A 46 -0.03 6.53 4.79
C LEU A 46 1.14 6.10 3.91
N TYR A 47 0.95 5.10 3.06
CA TYR A 47 1.97 4.66 2.12
C TYR A 47 2.33 5.78 1.15
N ALA A 48 1.35 6.36 0.45
CA ALA A 48 1.56 7.46 -0.49
C ALA A 48 2.29 8.64 0.16
N ARG A 49 1.88 9.07 1.36
CA ARG A 49 2.56 10.14 2.09
C ARG A 49 4.02 9.79 2.40
N LYS A 50 4.29 8.57 2.87
CA LYS A 50 5.65 8.16 3.22
C LYS A 50 6.55 8.01 1.99
N THR A 51 6.04 7.54 0.86
CA THR A 51 6.86 7.28 -0.33
C THR A 51 6.98 8.48 -1.26
N ASP A 52 5.90 9.22 -1.49
CA ASP A 52 5.87 10.36 -2.42
C ASP A 52 6.27 11.65 -1.70
N GLU A 53 5.59 12.03 -0.60
CA GLU A 53 5.86 13.30 0.09
C GLU A 53 7.14 13.26 0.95
N GLU A 54 7.37 12.16 1.67
CA GLU A 54 8.54 12.00 2.56
C GLU A 54 9.75 11.32 1.88
N ALA A 55 9.63 10.97 0.58
CA ALA A 55 10.68 10.33 -0.22
C ALA A 55 11.31 9.07 0.40
N ARG A 56 10.54 8.30 1.19
CA ARG A 56 11.01 7.02 1.75
C ARG A 56 10.87 5.89 0.74
N SER A 57 11.78 4.92 0.80
CA SER A 57 11.73 3.72 -0.02
C SER A 57 11.57 2.48 0.85
N PHE A 58 10.44 1.78 0.71
CA PHE A 58 10.17 0.49 1.34
C PHE A 58 9.06 -0.25 0.56
N SER A 59 9.04 -1.57 0.69
CA SER A 59 8.03 -2.42 0.07
C SER A 59 6.62 -2.04 0.56
N PRO A 60 5.62 -1.97 -0.33
CA PRO A 60 4.21 -1.82 0.08
C PRO A 60 3.66 -3.08 0.77
N LEU A 61 4.36 -4.21 0.67
CA LEU A 61 3.96 -5.49 1.27
C LEU A 61 4.81 -5.80 2.50
N ALA A 62 4.15 -6.28 3.55
CA ALA A 62 4.81 -6.81 4.74
C ALA A 62 5.58 -8.10 4.42
N ASP A 63 6.65 -8.37 5.15
CA ASP A 63 7.50 -9.54 4.93
C ASP A 63 6.68 -10.84 5.05
N GLY A 64 6.88 -11.75 4.09
CA GLY A 64 6.16 -13.03 4.03
C GLY A 64 4.70 -12.94 3.55
N SER A 65 4.19 -11.73 3.31
CA SER A 65 2.86 -11.55 2.70
C SER A 65 2.95 -11.63 1.19
N ILE A 66 2.01 -12.35 0.56
CA ILE A 66 1.93 -12.48 -0.90
C ILE A 66 0.53 -12.07 -1.34
N LEU A 67 0.46 -11.04 -2.20
CA LEU A 67 -0.75 -10.76 -2.97
C LEU A 67 -0.72 -11.54 -4.27
N THR A 68 -1.84 -12.16 -4.63
CA THR A 68 -1.99 -12.75 -5.96
C THR A 68 -2.12 -11.65 -7.01
N ALA A 69 -1.89 -11.99 -8.28
CA ALA A 69 -2.13 -11.06 -9.38
C ALA A 69 -3.59 -10.54 -9.40
N THR A 70 -4.54 -11.37 -9.01
CA THR A 70 -5.96 -11.01 -8.92
C THR A 70 -6.20 -9.98 -7.81
N ASP A 71 -5.60 -10.16 -6.62
CA ASP A 71 -5.77 -9.21 -5.51
C ASP A 71 -5.30 -7.81 -5.92
N VAL A 72 -4.15 -7.75 -6.60
CA VAL A 72 -3.59 -6.49 -7.11
C VAL A 72 -4.50 -5.89 -8.18
N ALA A 73 -4.90 -6.67 -9.19
CA ALA A 73 -5.72 -6.17 -10.30
C ALA A 73 -7.08 -5.64 -9.82
N VAL A 74 -7.78 -6.37 -8.95
CA VAL A 74 -9.07 -5.95 -8.39
C VAL A 74 -8.91 -4.68 -7.54
N THR A 75 -7.90 -4.64 -6.67
CA THR A 75 -7.71 -3.50 -5.76
C THR A 75 -7.31 -2.24 -6.53
N VAL A 76 -6.35 -2.33 -7.45
CA VAL A 76 -5.88 -1.17 -8.23
C VAL A 76 -6.97 -0.63 -9.14
N THR A 77 -7.72 -1.49 -9.83
CA THR A 77 -8.81 -1.04 -10.70
C THR A 77 -9.93 -0.34 -9.92
N ALA A 78 -10.27 -0.85 -8.74
CA ALA A 78 -11.24 -0.21 -7.84
C ALA A 78 -10.75 1.15 -7.34
N LEU A 79 -9.46 1.27 -6.96
CA LEU A 79 -8.88 2.54 -6.53
C LEU A 79 -8.84 3.59 -7.65
N LEU A 80 -8.48 3.17 -8.87
CA LEU A 80 -8.52 4.04 -10.05
C LEU A 80 -9.93 4.57 -10.32
N GLN A 81 -10.92 3.68 -10.30
CA GLN A 81 -12.32 4.07 -10.47
C GLN A 81 -12.80 5.02 -9.37
N ALA A 82 -12.43 4.76 -8.10
CA ALA A 82 -12.82 5.60 -6.98
C ALA A 82 -12.17 7.00 -7.02
N ALA A 83 -10.99 7.11 -7.61
CA ALA A 83 -10.26 8.37 -7.78
C ALA A 83 -10.56 9.08 -9.11
N ASP A 84 -11.44 8.52 -9.95
CA ASP A 84 -11.69 8.99 -11.32
C ASP A 84 -10.41 9.12 -12.16
N LEU A 85 -9.50 8.16 -12.01
CA LEU A 85 -8.20 8.10 -12.71
C LEU A 85 -8.22 7.04 -13.81
N ASN A 86 -7.71 7.41 -14.98
CA ASN A 86 -7.43 6.43 -16.04
C ASN A 86 -5.97 5.94 -15.99
N LEU A 87 -5.69 4.83 -16.67
CA LEU A 87 -4.34 4.22 -16.70
C LEU A 87 -3.29 5.11 -17.38
N PHE A 88 -3.69 6.00 -18.29
CA PHE A 88 -2.77 6.90 -18.97
C PHE A 88 -2.27 7.99 -18.00
N ASP A 89 -3.16 8.58 -17.21
CA ASP A 89 -2.80 9.55 -16.16
C ASP A 89 -1.86 8.92 -15.13
N LEU A 90 -2.14 7.67 -14.75
CA LEU A 90 -1.25 6.91 -13.86
C LEU A 90 0.14 6.70 -14.48
N ALA A 91 0.20 6.35 -15.77
CA ALA A 91 1.47 6.17 -16.47
C ALA A 91 2.28 7.48 -16.55
N MET A 92 1.62 8.62 -16.75
CA MET A 92 2.28 9.93 -16.71
C MET A 92 2.85 10.24 -15.32
N TRP A 93 2.12 9.90 -14.25
CA TRP A 93 2.62 10.06 -12.88
C TRP A 93 3.81 9.13 -12.60
N ALA A 94 3.74 7.86 -13.00
CA ALA A 94 4.85 6.93 -12.80
C ALA A 94 6.15 7.43 -13.46
N GLY A 95 6.06 8.08 -14.63
CA GLY A 95 7.20 8.72 -15.29
C GLY A 95 7.77 9.95 -14.55
N ARG A 96 6.97 10.67 -13.75
CA ARG A 96 7.42 11.81 -12.93
C ARG A 96 8.36 11.39 -11.81
N ALA A 97 8.19 10.19 -11.25
CA ALA A 97 8.91 9.73 -10.07
C ALA A 97 10.37 9.28 -10.34
N GLN A 98 10.88 9.45 -11.57
CA GLN A 98 12.25 9.10 -11.94
C GLN A 98 13.17 10.34 -11.96
N PRO A 99 13.87 10.71 -10.88
CA PRO A 99 15.06 11.51 -11.01
C PRO A 99 16.13 10.67 -11.74
N ALA A 100 16.78 11.28 -12.74
CA ALA A 100 17.88 10.67 -13.46
C ALA A 100 18.94 10.18 -12.46
N GLY A 101 19.39 8.94 -12.63
CA GLY A 101 20.65 8.51 -12.04
C GLY A 101 21.79 9.29 -12.69
N GLU A 102 22.06 10.50 -12.21
CA GLU A 102 23.38 11.14 -12.36
C GLU A 102 24.34 10.43 -11.41
N GLY A 103 25.20 9.59 -11.99
CA GLY A 103 26.14 8.80 -11.24
C GLY A 103 26.95 7.84 -12.11
N ASN A 104 27.49 8.32 -13.23
CA ASN A 104 28.70 7.76 -13.80
C ASN A 104 29.47 8.86 -14.53
N ASP A 105 30.04 9.78 -13.73
CA ASP A 105 31.15 10.60 -14.16
C ASP A 105 32.29 9.66 -14.55
N GLY A 106 32.57 9.62 -15.84
CA GLY A 106 33.80 9.04 -16.33
C GLY A 106 34.98 9.78 -15.69
N ASN A 107 35.91 9.02 -15.12
CA ASN A 107 37.26 9.50 -14.93
C ASN A 107 38.26 8.36 -15.09
N GLY A 108 39.06 8.49 -16.15
CA GLY A 108 40.51 8.25 -16.16
C GLY A 108 41.00 6.81 -16.07
#